data_AF-C0BCS5-F1
#
_entry.id   AF-C0BCS5-F1
#
_cell.length_a   1.000
_cell.length_b   1.000
_cell.length_c   1.000
_cell.angle_alpha   90.00
_cell.angle_beta   90.00
_cell.angle_gamma   90.00
#
_symmetry.space_group_name_H-M   'P 1'
#
loop_
_entity.id
_entity.type
_entity.pdbx_description
1 polymer ?
#
loop_
_entity_poly.entity_id
_entity_poly.type
_entity_poly.pdbx_seq_one_letter_code
_entity_poly.pdbx_strand_id
1 'polypeptide(L)'
;MGQDFTKGLNVCIGNYGYYNEGSLHDAWITLPKTEAEIRDFLHLNQLQDSQHEEIYISDYDGIPFGTRLLFNEFCHLEDLNLLAKQLVTANPADLEKVGAWIQANDTPESLVGLMNLIEQADDIPFYSWGYDGAYDKDEFGNMIYTTMSPERNYGYEMVEQNEELKHILDSSSQIESAFDYEKYGRAYTEGGEVTVLEDGYIDNCADGPDEDYYDRDELVSLIGDRYDAQYPAGSSKTADRSLGHKQEVSRNASELLNDGKQAMETPSQEH
;
A
#
# COMPACT_ATOMS: atom_id res chain seq x y z
N MET A 1 10.37 2.66 0.51
CA MET A 1 9.94 2.97 -0.87
C MET A 1 8.42 2.86 -0.83
N GLY A 2 7.71 3.99 -0.72
CA GLY A 2 6.26 4.00 -0.59
C GLY A 2 5.58 3.41 -1.82
N GLN A 3 4.46 2.72 -1.63
CA GLN A 3 3.65 2.26 -2.75
C GLN A 3 2.97 3.49 -3.38
N ASP A 4 3.13 3.64 -4.69
CA ASP A 4 2.48 4.70 -5.47
C ASP A 4 1.04 4.29 -5.77
N PHE A 5 0.12 4.73 -4.93
CA PHE A 5 -1.31 4.44 -5.06
C PHE A 5 -2.02 5.29 -6.11
N THR A 6 -1.36 6.27 -6.73
CA THR A 6 -1.98 7.18 -7.71
C THR A 6 -2.47 6.48 -8.97
N LYS A 7 -1.99 5.25 -9.23
CA LYS A 7 -2.38 4.40 -10.36
C LYS A 7 -3.50 3.43 -10.01
N GLY A 8 -3.90 3.36 -8.75
CA GLY A 8 -4.93 2.46 -8.24
C GLY A 8 -4.44 1.03 -7.99
N LEU A 9 -5.37 0.05 -8.02
CA LEU A 9 -5.12 -1.34 -7.65
C LEU A 9 -5.13 -2.26 -8.88
N ASN A 10 -4.07 -3.05 -9.04
CA ASN A 10 -3.99 -4.05 -10.09
C ASN A 10 -4.40 -5.42 -9.55
N VAL A 11 -5.46 -5.98 -10.13
CA VAL A 11 -5.98 -7.30 -9.72
C VAL A 11 -6.16 -8.19 -10.94
N CYS A 12 -5.92 -9.48 -10.75
CA CYS A 12 -6.21 -10.52 -11.74
C CYS A 12 -7.53 -11.17 -11.39
N ILE A 13 -8.45 -11.21 -12.35
CA ILE A 13 -9.78 -11.80 -12.18
C ILE A 13 -9.80 -13.13 -12.92
N GLY A 14 -10.22 -14.18 -12.22
CA GLY A 14 -10.50 -15.50 -12.77
C GLY A 14 -11.98 -15.85 -12.73
N ASN A 15 -12.36 -17.02 -13.25
CA ASN A 15 -13.72 -17.55 -13.19
C ASN A 15 -13.74 -19.01 -12.68
N TYR A 16 -14.56 -19.28 -11.66
CA TYR A 16 -14.61 -20.60 -11.02
C TYR A 16 -15.16 -21.69 -11.94
N GLY A 17 -16.13 -21.36 -12.79
CA GLY A 17 -16.73 -22.29 -13.74
C GLY A 17 -15.69 -22.83 -14.72
N TYR A 18 -14.99 -21.93 -15.41
CA TYR A 18 -13.90 -22.32 -16.32
C TYR A 18 -12.79 -23.08 -15.61
N TYR A 19 -12.39 -22.64 -14.41
CA TYR A 19 -11.37 -23.31 -13.62
C TYR A 19 -11.77 -24.76 -13.28
N ASN A 20 -13.03 -24.99 -12.89
CA ASN A 20 -13.58 -26.32 -12.60
C ASN A 20 -13.64 -27.23 -13.84
N GLU A 21 -13.73 -26.65 -15.03
CA GLU A 21 -13.66 -27.35 -16.32
C GLU A 21 -12.21 -27.60 -16.80
N GLY A 22 -11.21 -27.15 -16.03
CA GLY A 22 -9.79 -27.29 -16.37
C GLY A 22 -9.29 -26.25 -17.38
N SER A 23 -10.00 -25.13 -17.56
CA SER A 23 -9.61 -24.01 -18.40
C SER A 23 -9.28 -22.79 -17.54
N LEU A 24 -8.06 -22.26 -17.65
CA LEU A 24 -7.66 -21.05 -16.93
C LEU A 24 -8.02 -19.81 -17.74
N HIS A 25 -9.02 -19.05 -17.26
CA HIS A 25 -9.48 -17.80 -17.86
C HIS A 25 -9.22 -16.68 -16.86
N ASP A 26 -8.09 -16.00 -17.04
CA ASP A 26 -7.61 -14.96 -16.13
C ASP A 26 -7.28 -13.69 -16.91
N ALA A 27 -7.67 -12.53 -16.41
CA ALA A 27 -7.29 -11.25 -16.99
C ALA A 27 -7.03 -10.17 -15.92
N TRP A 28 -6.02 -9.36 -16.18
CA TRP A 28 -5.62 -8.26 -15.31
C TRP A 28 -6.41 -6.98 -15.60
N ILE A 29 -6.87 -6.32 -14.54
CA ILE A 29 -7.51 -5.00 -14.59
C ILE A 29 -6.88 -4.07 -13.55
N THR A 30 -6.73 -2.80 -13.93
CA THR A 30 -6.37 -1.72 -13.01
C THR A 30 -7.64 -0.99 -12.57
N LEU A 31 -7.94 -1.03 -11.28
CA LEU A 31 -9.02 -0.30 -10.62
C LEU A 31 -8.49 1.05 -10.13
N PRO A 32 -9.33 2.10 -9.97
CA PRO A 32 -10.77 2.06 -10.08
C PRO A 32 -11.28 2.13 -11.53
N LYS A 33 -12.48 1.56 -11.75
CA LYS A 33 -13.22 1.57 -13.02
C LYS A 33 -14.70 1.81 -12.77
N THR A 34 -15.39 2.36 -13.77
CA THR A 34 -16.85 2.45 -13.77
C THR A 34 -17.49 1.06 -13.91
N GLU A 35 -18.74 0.91 -13.47
CA GLU A 35 -19.48 -0.35 -13.64
C GLU A 35 -19.55 -0.80 -15.11
N ALA A 36 -19.70 0.16 -16.03
CA ALA A 36 -19.72 -0.12 -17.46
C ALA A 36 -18.36 -0.65 -17.95
N GLU A 37 -17.25 -0.04 -17.53
CA GLU A 37 -15.90 -0.51 -17.88
C GLU A 37 -15.60 -1.89 -17.30
N ILE A 38 -16.03 -2.17 -16.06
CA ILE A 38 -15.88 -3.49 -15.45
C ILE A 38 -16.68 -4.53 -16.22
N ARG A 39 -17.98 -4.28 -16.48
CA ARG A 39 -18.83 -5.20 -17.26
C ARG A 39 -18.26 -5.46 -18.65
N ASP A 40 -17.83 -4.41 -19.35
CA ASP A 40 -17.27 -4.53 -20.69
C ASP A 40 -15.94 -5.30 -20.65
N PHE A 41 -15.10 -5.08 -19.63
CA PHE A 41 -13.87 -5.84 -19.40
C PHE A 41 -14.13 -7.34 -19.18
N LEU A 42 -15.08 -7.68 -18.30
CA LEU A 42 -15.44 -9.07 -18.00
C LEU A 42 -15.94 -9.80 -19.25
N HIS A 43 -16.76 -9.13 -20.07
CA HIS A 43 -17.25 -9.68 -21.32
C HIS A 43 -16.15 -9.85 -22.38
N LEU A 44 -15.34 -8.82 -22.61
CA LEU A 44 -14.28 -8.84 -23.62
C LEU A 44 -13.20 -9.91 -23.34
N ASN A 45 -12.92 -10.16 -22.07
CA ASN A 45 -11.95 -11.16 -21.64
C ASN A 45 -12.55 -12.55 -21.41
N GLN A 46 -13.84 -12.76 -21.73
CA GLN A 46 -14.52 -14.05 -21.57
C GLN A 46 -14.43 -14.59 -20.14
N LEU A 47 -14.48 -13.68 -19.17
CA LEU A 47 -14.51 -13.98 -17.74
C LEU A 47 -15.94 -14.23 -17.25
N GLN A 48 -16.96 -13.85 -18.03
CA GLN A 48 -18.35 -14.15 -17.75
C GLN A 48 -19.14 -14.48 -19.02
N ASP A 49 -20.01 -15.47 -18.90
CA ASP A 49 -21.05 -15.80 -19.89
C ASP A 49 -22.30 -16.38 -19.19
N SER A 50 -23.31 -16.75 -19.97
CA SER A 50 -24.60 -17.26 -19.45
C SER A 50 -24.53 -18.57 -18.62
N GLN A 51 -23.40 -19.27 -18.63
CA GLN A 51 -23.16 -20.50 -17.87
C GLN A 51 -22.07 -20.31 -16.80
N HIS A 52 -21.28 -19.25 -16.89
CA HIS A 52 -20.12 -18.99 -16.03
C HIS A 52 -20.16 -17.56 -15.48
N GLU A 53 -20.96 -17.32 -14.45
CA GLU A 53 -21.12 -15.97 -13.87
C GLU A 53 -20.16 -15.71 -12.69
N GLU A 54 -19.67 -16.77 -12.02
CA GLU A 54 -18.91 -16.67 -10.78
C GLU A 54 -17.42 -16.35 -11.01
N ILE A 55 -17.02 -15.12 -10.68
CA ILE A 55 -15.63 -14.65 -10.72
C ILE A 55 -14.96 -14.77 -9.34
N TYR A 56 -13.62 -14.77 -9.35
CA TYR A 56 -12.79 -14.63 -8.15
C TYR A 56 -11.55 -13.81 -8.44
N ILE A 57 -10.85 -13.37 -7.40
CA ILE A 57 -9.58 -12.67 -7.56
C ILE A 57 -8.46 -13.71 -7.51
N SER A 58 -7.77 -13.92 -8.63
CA SER A 58 -6.73 -14.94 -8.73
C SER A 58 -5.36 -14.44 -8.28
N ASP A 59 -5.09 -13.14 -8.42
CA ASP A 59 -3.81 -12.54 -8.02
C ASP A 59 -3.90 -11.01 -7.84
N TYR A 60 -2.87 -10.44 -7.21
CA TYR A 60 -2.71 -9.00 -6.95
C TYR A 60 -1.31 -8.53 -7.35
N ASP A 61 -1.21 -7.39 -8.03
CA ASP A 61 0.07 -6.72 -8.30
C ASP A 61 0.22 -5.53 -7.35
N GLY A 62 0.85 -5.81 -6.21
CA GLY A 62 0.96 -4.89 -5.08
C GLY A 62 -0.16 -5.08 -4.07
N ILE A 63 0.15 -4.84 -2.80
CA ILE A 63 -0.79 -4.96 -1.68
C ILE A 63 -0.62 -3.72 -0.78
N PRO A 64 -1.65 -2.87 -0.66
CA PRO A 64 -1.64 -1.69 0.19
C PRO A 64 -1.14 -2.00 1.60
N PHE A 65 -0.19 -1.19 2.08
CA PHE A 65 0.31 -1.22 3.46
C PHE A 65 0.85 -2.58 3.94
N GLY A 66 1.07 -3.54 3.04
CA GLY A 66 1.51 -4.89 3.39
C GLY A 66 0.45 -5.77 4.05
N THR A 67 -0.84 -5.41 3.98
CA THR A 67 -1.96 -6.12 4.63
C THR A 67 -2.38 -7.39 3.89
N ARG A 68 -1.43 -8.30 3.64
CA ARG A 68 -1.60 -9.48 2.76
C ARG A 68 -2.78 -10.39 3.11
N LEU A 69 -3.17 -10.46 4.38
CA LEU A 69 -4.29 -11.30 4.82
C LEU A 69 -5.65 -10.80 4.30
N LEU A 70 -5.75 -9.49 4.04
CA LEU A 70 -6.97 -8.86 3.54
C LEU A 70 -7.21 -9.08 2.05
N PHE A 71 -6.16 -9.37 1.28
CA PHE A 71 -6.21 -9.50 -0.18
C PHE A 71 -6.13 -10.98 -0.56
N ASN A 72 -7.28 -11.65 -0.55
CA ASN A 72 -7.44 -13.07 -0.83
C ASN A 72 -8.51 -13.31 -1.90
N GLU A 73 -8.65 -14.56 -2.36
CA GLU A 73 -9.55 -14.92 -3.46
C GLU A 73 -11.04 -14.64 -3.20
N PHE A 74 -11.44 -14.42 -1.94
CA PHE A 74 -12.82 -14.15 -1.54
C PHE A 74 -13.17 -12.66 -1.54
N CYS A 75 -12.22 -11.77 -1.84
CA CYS A 75 -12.51 -10.34 -1.94
C CYS A 75 -13.51 -10.04 -3.06
N HIS A 76 -14.49 -9.19 -2.77
CA HIS A 76 -15.41 -8.71 -3.80
C HIS A 76 -14.76 -7.65 -4.67
N LEU A 77 -14.93 -7.77 -5.99
CA LEU A 77 -14.39 -6.81 -6.96
C LEU A 77 -14.90 -5.39 -6.71
N GLU A 78 -16.14 -5.24 -6.22
CA GLU A 78 -16.72 -3.94 -5.88
C GLU A 78 -15.99 -3.27 -4.71
N ASP A 79 -15.61 -4.04 -3.68
CA ASP A 79 -14.87 -3.52 -2.52
C ASP A 79 -13.46 -3.11 -2.91
N LEU A 80 -12.80 -3.92 -3.75
CA LEU A 80 -11.50 -3.58 -4.31
C LEU A 80 -11.58 -2.33 -5.20
N ASN A 81 -12.67 -2.19 -5.97
CA ASN A 81 -12.89 -1.00 -6.79
C ASN A 81 -13.14 0.24 -5.93
N LEU A 82 -13.89 0.11 -4.83
CA LEU A 82 -14.12 1.17 -3.86
C LEU A 82 -12.84 1.59 -3.15
N LEU A 83 -12.06 0.64 -2.64
CA LEU A 83 -10.76 0.90 -2.03
C LEU A 83 -9.82 1.58 -3.04
N ALA A 84 -9.81 1.14 -4.30
CA ALA A 84 -9.01 1.78 -5.34
C ALA A 84 -9.42 3.25 -5.57
N LYS A 85 -10.74 3.57 -5.55
CA LYS A 85 -11.22 4.96 -5.60
C LYS A 85 -10.71 5.78 -4.40
N GLN A 86 -10.73 5.21 -3.20
CA GLN A 86 -10.24 5.89 -2.00
C GLN A 86 -8.73 6.15 -2.08
N LEU A 87 -7.96 5.13 -2.44
CA LEU A 87 -6.50 5.21 -2.56
C LEU A 87 -6.02 6.26 -3.56
N VAL A 88 -6.68 6.40 -4.72
CA VAL A 88 -6.27 7.41 -5.72
C VAL A 88 -6.72 8.82 -5.36
N THR A 89 -7.67 8.99 -4.44
CA THR A 89 -8.21 10.31 -4.05
C THR A 89 -7.70 10.81 -2.70
N ALA A 90 -7.16 9.92 -1.86
CA ALA A 90 -6.58 10.25 -0.57
C ALA A 90 -5.28 11.06 -0.72
N ASN A 91 -5.00 11.89 0.28
CA ASN A 91 -3.76 12.63 0.36
C ASN A 91 -2.59 11.65 0.62
N PRO A 92 -1.48 11.73 -0.14
CA PRO A 92 -0.32 10.86 0.09
C PRO A 92 0.22 10.88 1.52
N ALA A 93 0.20 12.03 2.20
CA ALA A 93 0.63 12.13 3.61
C ALA A 93 -0.29 11.36 4.56
N ASP A 94 -1.59 11.32 4.27
CA ASP A 94 -2.56 10.54 5.04
C ASP A 94 -2.34 9.03 4.85
N LEU A 95 -2.04 8.60 3.62
CA LEU A 95 -1.71 7.21 3.33
C LEU A 95 -0.40 6.77 4.01
N GLU A 96 0.58 7.67 4.14
CA GLU A 96 1.81 7.40 4.90
C GLU A 96 1.50 7.21 6.40
N LYS A 97 0.70 8.10 7.00
CA LYS A 97 0.23 7.95 8.39
C LYS A 97 -0.50 6.61 8.60
N VAL A 98 -1.42 6.25 7.71
CA VAL A 98 -2.18 4.99 7.78
C VAL A 98 -1.25 3.78 7.67
N GLY A 99 -0.30 3.81 6.74
CA GLY A 99 0.68 2.74 6.58
C GLY A 99 1.56 2.56 7.82
N ALA A 100 1.98 3.67 8.44
CA ALA A 100 2.74 3.66 9.68
C ALA A 100 1.90 3.15 10.86
N TRP A 101 0.65 3.58 10.98
CA TRP A 101 -0.29 3.13 12.01
C TRP A 101 -0.50 1.62 11.94
N ILE A 102 -0.74 1.05 10.75
CA ILE A 102 -0.92 -0.40 10.54
C ILE A 102 0.35 -1.19 10.87
N GLN A 103 1.54 -0.61 10.68
CA GLN A 103 2.80 -1.29 11.00
C GLN A 103 3.09 -1.34 12.50
N ALA A 104 2.64 -0.31 13.23
CA ALA A 104 2.84 -0.21 14.67
C ALA A 104 1.75 -0.93 15.49
N ASN A 105 0.54 -1.03 14.93
CA ASN A 105 -0.62 -1.65 15.56
C ASN A 105 -0.99 -2.96 14.85
N ASP A 106 -2.14 -3.53 15.22
CA ASP A 106 -2.67 -4.71 14.55
C ASP A 106 -3.15 -4.37 13.13
N THR A 107 -3.04 -5.35 12.23
CA THR A 107 -3.58 -5.23 10.87
C THR A 107 -5.10 -5.24 10.92
N PRO A 108 -5.79 -4.38 10.15
CA PRO A 108 -7.25 -4.38 10.12
C PRO A 108 -7.83 -5.74 9.76
N GLU A 109 -9.00 -6.06 10.30
CA GLU A 109 -9.61 -7.38 10.13
C GLU A 109 -10.34 -7.55 8.78
N SER A 110 -10.63 -6.45 8.07
CA SER A 110 -11.34 -6.48 6.79
C SER A 110 -10.95 -5.34 5.85
N LEU A 111 -11.36 -5.42 4.57
CA LEU A 111 -11.25 -4.31 3.63
C LEU A 111 -12.06 -3.09 4.08
N VAL A 112 -13.19 -3.31 4.77
CA VAL A 112 -14.00 -2.23 5.36
C VAL A 112 -13.22 -1.54 6.48
N GLY A 113 -12.60 -2.31 7.37
CA GLY A 113 -11.70 -1.79 8.42
C GLY A 113 -10.56 -0.97 7.83
N LEU A 114 -9.92 -1.47 6.76
CA LEU A 114 -8.88 -0.72 6.05
C LEU A 114 -9.40 0.61 5.47
N MET A 115 -10.59 0.60 4.85
CA MET A 115 -11.20 1.83 4.32
C MET A 115 -11.56 2.82 5.43
N ASN A 116 -11.99 2.33 6.60
CA ASN A 116 -12.21 3.13 7.81
C ASN A 116 -10.93 3.82 8.28
N LEU A 117 -9.81 3.10 8.35
CA LEU A 117 -8.51 3.69 8.73
C LEU A 117 -8.08 4.80 7.76
N ILE A 118 -8.27 4.59 6.45
CA ILE A 118 -7.94 5.62 5.45
C ILE A 118 -8.87 6.84 5.58
N GLU A 119 -10.16 6.62 5.84
CA GLU A 119 -11.14 7.69 5.98
C GLU A 119 -10.91 8.52 7.26
N GLN A 120 -10.41 7.88 8.32
CA GLN A 120 -10.09 8.49 9.62
C GLN A 120 -8.59 8.80 9.78
N ALA A 121 -7.86 9.04 8.68
CA ALA A 121 -6.42 9.31 8.75
C ALA A 121 -6.06 10.58 9.57
N ASP A 122 -7.03 11.48 9.78
CA ASP A 122 -6.90 12.66 10.65
C ASP A 122 -7.05 12.35 12.15
N ASP A 123 -7.63 11.19 12.50
CA ASP A 123 -7.79 10.73 13.89
C ASP A 123 -6.58 9.90 14.36
N ILE A 124 -5.63 9.59 13.47
CA ILE A 124 -4.34 9.02 13.84
C ILE A 124 -3.60 10.05 14.72
N PRO A 125 -3.08 9.67 15.91
CA PRO A 125 -2.44 10.56 16.87
C PRO A 125 -1.04 11.00 16.41
N PHE A 126 -1.02 11.75 15.32
CA PHE A 126 0.16 12.30 14.68
C PHE A 126 0.46 13.71 15.19
N TYR A 127 1.71 13.95 15.53
CA TYR A 127 2.22 15.22 16.02
C TYR A 127 3.37 15.68 15.12
N SER A 128 3.20 16.85 14.51
CA SER A 128 4.28 17.53 13.81
C SER A 128 5.37 17.98 14.80
N TRP A 129 6.61 18.09 14.33
CA TRP A 129 7.74 18.54 15.16
C TRP A 129 7.46 19.84 15.92
N GLY A 130 7.68 19.85 17.23
CA GLY A 130 7.41 20.98 18.13
C GLY A 130 8.66 21.64 18.74
N TYR A 131 9.84 21.02 18.60
CA TYR A 131 11.08 21.54 19.15
C TYR A 131 11.57 22.85 18.49
N ASP A 132 12.30 23.66 19.27
CA ASP A 132 12.80 24.96 18.81
C ASP A 132 13.76 24.81 17.61
N GLY A 133 13.55 25.63 16.59
CA GLY A 133 14.34 25.61 15.35
C GLY A 133 13.97 24.51 14.35
N ALA A 134 12.99 23.64 14.61
CA ALA A 134 12.60 22.58 13.66
C ALA A 134 12.31 23.12 12.24
N TYR A 135 11.53 24.21 12.18
CA TYR A 135 11.11 24.87 10.93
C TYR A 135 12.01 26.03 10.49
N ASP A 136 13.11 26.27 11.20
CA ASP A 136 14.13 27.22 10.73
C ASP A 136 14.76 26.70 9.45
N LYS A 137 15.31 27.63 8.67
CA LYS A 137 15.96 27.29 7.40
C LYS A 137 17.47 27.21 7.55
N ASP A 138 18.05 26.16 6.99
CA ASP A 138 19.49 26.05 6.81
C ASP A 138 20.01 27.06 5.75
N GLU A 139 21.32 27.06 5.51
CA GLU A 139 21.96 27.94 4.52
C GLU A 139 21.52 27.67 3.06
N PHE A 140 20.88 26.52 2.81
CA PHE A 140 20.35 26.12 1.51
C PHE A 140 18.83 26.36 1.39
N GLY A 141 18.17 26.81 2.46
CA GLY A 141 16.75 27.09 2.52
C GLY A 141 15.87 25.89 2.89
N ASN A 142 16.45 24.74 3.25
CA ASN A 142 15.72 23.57 3.72
C ASN A 142 15.31 23.75 5.18
N MET A 143 14.16 23.20 5.57
CA MET A 143 13.77 23.17 6.97
C MET A 143 14.74 22.27 7.74
N ILE A 144 15.16 22.65 8.95
CA ILE A 144 16.15 21.88 9.72
C ILE A 144 15.69 20.42 9.92
N TYR A 145 14.42 20.19 10.25
CA TYR A 145 13.90 18.84 10.47
C TYR A 145 14.04 17.93 9.22
N THR A 146 13.95 18.48 8.00
CA THR A 146 14.09 17.68 6.76
C THR A 146 15.54 17.30 6.46
N THR A 147 16.50 17.84 7.20
CA THR A 147 17.95 17.56 7.02
C THR A 147 18.48 16.52 8.00
N MET A 148 17.66 16.09 8.96
CA MET A 148 18.01 15.15 10.02
C MET A 148 17.20 13.86 9.89
N SER A 149 17.63 12.78 10.53
CA SER A 149 16.81 11.57 10.60
C SER A 149 15.57 11.81 11.49
N PRO A 150 14.45 11.11 11.22
CA PRO A 150 13.27 11.14 12.09
C PRO A 150 13.59 10.85 13.56
N GLU A 151 14.48 9.89 13.84
CA GLU A 151 14.91 9.56 15.21
C GLU A 151 15.66 10.71 15.87
N ARG A 152 16.44 11.48 15.10
CA ARG A 152 17.14 12.66 15.61
C ARG A 152 16.19 13.80 15.90
N ASN A 153 15.22 14.05 15.02
CA ASN A 153 14.15 15.03 15.26
C ASN A 153 13.37 14.68 16.53
N TYR A 154 13.02 13.40 16.70
CA TYR A 154 12.35 12.93 17.91
C TYR A 154 13.22 13.06 19.16
N GLY A 155 14.54 12.88 19.04
CA GLY A 155 15.48 13.17 20.11
C GLY A 155 15.43 14.63 20.58
N TYR A 156 15.34 15.59 19.65
CA TYR A 156 15.14 17.01 19.98
C TYR A 156 13.77 17.25 20.63
N GLU A 157 12.72 16.64 20.10
CA GLU A 157 11.37 16.71 20.67
C GLU A 157 11.35 16.25 22.14
N MET A 158 11.97 15.10 22.43
CA MET A 158 12.04 14.56 23.80
C MET A 158 12.92 15.38 24.74
N VAL A 159 13.91 16.10 24.22
CA VAL A 159 14.67 17.08 25.01
C VAL A 159 13.80 18.29 25.31
N GLU A 160 13.05 18.81 24.33
CA GLU A 160 12.17 19.97 24.53
C GLU A 160 11.09 19.68 25.59
N GLN A 161 10.56 18.46 25.61
CA GLN A 161 9.58 18.02 26.61
C GLN A 161 10.19 17.71 28.00
N ASN A 162 11.51 17.66 28.13
CA ASN A 162 12.21 17.38 29.39
C ASN A 162 12.99 18.62 29.88
N GLU A 163 12.33 19.46 30.70
CA GLU A 163 12.90 20.72 31.19
C GLU A 163 14.26 20.56 31.90
N GLU A 164 14.45 19.48 32.67
CA GLU A 164 15.69 19.24 33.39
C GLU A 164 16.85 18.91 32.43
N LEU A 165 16.61 18.02 31.47
CA LEU A 165 17.60 17.66 30.45
C LEU A 165 17.92 18.85 29.55
N LYS A 166 16.89 19.58 29.10
CA LYS A 166 17.04 20.80 28.31
C LYS A 166 17.92 21.82 29.02
N HIS A 167 17.63 22.10 30.30
CA HIS A 167 18.45 23.02 31.10
C HIS A 167 19.92 22.58 31.20
N ILE A 168 20.19 21.28 31.34
CA ILE A 168 21.57 20.76 31.37
C ILE A 168 22.27 21.00 30.03
N LEU A 169 21.60 20.71 28.90
CA LEU A 169 22.16 20.91 27.56
C LEU A 169 22.41 22.39 27.27
N ASP A 170 21.45 23.26 27.60
CA ASP A 170 21.55 24.72 27.41
C ASP A 170 22.66 25.36 28.27
N SER A 171 23.06 24.72 29.37
CA SER A 171 24.09 25.24 30.27
C SER A 171 25.52 25.18 29.70
N SER A 172 25.78 24.34 28.70
CA SER A 172 27.11 24.15 28.12
C SER A 172 27.07 23.63 26.68
N SER A 173 27.63 24.41 25.75
CA SER A 173 27.78 23.99 24.36
C SER A 173 28.65 22.75 24.17
N GLN A 174 29.58 22.45 25.09
CA GLN A 174 30.36 21.20 25.05
C GLN A 174 29.52 19.98 25.44
N ILE A 175 28.53 20.14 26.33
CA ILE A 175 27.62 19.06 26.71
C ILE A 175 26.60 18.85 25.59
N GLU A 176 25.99 19.93 25.10
CA GLU A 176 25.03 19.92 23.99
C GLU A 176 25.62 19.22 22.76
N SER A 177 26.81 19.65 22.31
CA SER A 177 27.46 19.06 21.14
C SER A 177 27.93 17.61 21.32
N ALA A 178 28.02 17.12 22.55
CA ALA A 178 28.37 15.74 22.86
C ALA A 178 27.15 14.83 23.05
N PHE A 179 25.94 15.39 23.12
CA PHE A 179 24.70 14.64 23.30
C PHE A 179 24.24 14.03 21.97
N ASP A 180 23.90 12.73 22.01
CA ASP A 180 23.48 11.98 20.84
C ASP A 180 21.94 11.95 20.76
N TYR A 181 21.37 13.00 20.16
CA TYR A 181 19.92 13.12 19.97
C TYR A 181 19.33 11.95 19.17
N GLU A 182 20.03 11.47 18.15
CA GLU A 182 19.53 10.36 17.31
C GLU A 182 19.41 9.07 18.12
N LYS A 183 20.43 8.76 18.92
CA LYS A 183 20.36 7.60 19.82
C LYS A 183 19.30 7.77 20.90
N TYR A 184 19.11 8.98 21.42
CA TYR A 184 18.09 9.27 22.42
C TYR A 184 16.68 9.04 21.85
N GLY A 185 16.36 9.59 20.67
CA GLY A 185 15.07 9.37 20.04
C GLY A 185 14.84 7.91 19.60
N ARG A 186 15.88 7.24 19.08
CA ARG A 186 15.81 5.82 18.70
C ARG A 186 15.44 4.89 19.86
N ALA A 187 15.81 5.24 21.10
CA ALA A 187 15.45 4.43 22.26
C ALA A 187 13.93 4.30 22.46
N TYR A 188 13.15 5.30 22.04
CA TYR A 188 11.68 5.27 22.11
C TYR A 188 11.06 4.47 20.97
N THR A 189 11.61 4.60 19.74
CA THR A 189 11.10 3.84 18.59
C THR A 189 11.35 2.34 18.75
N GLU A 190 12.50 1.95 19.34
CA GLU A 190 12.79 0.55 19.70
C GLU A 190 11.86 0.01 20.81
N GLY A 191 11.29 0.90 21.62
CA GLY A 191 10.29 0.56 22.64
C GLY A 191 8.90 0.30 22.06
N GLY A 192 8.64 0.71 20.81
CA GLY A 192 7.34 0.58 20.15
C GLY A 192 6.29 1.62 20.58
N GLU A 193 6.63 2.53 21.51
CA GLU A 193 5.73 3.57 22.02
C GLU A 193 5.44 4.66 20.97
N VAL A 194 6.35 4.84 20.01
CA VAL A 194 6.28 5.88 18.99
C VAL A 194 6.71 5.36 17.63
N THR A 195 6.06 5.87 16.58
CA THR A 195 6.49 5.70 15.19
C THR A 195 6.92 7.06 14.64
N VAL A 196 8.19 7.20 14.23
CA VAL A 196 8.71 8.46 13.69
C VAL A 196 8.59 8.49 12.17
N LEU A 197 8.15 9.64 11.64
CA LEU A 197 7.99 9.94 10.22
C LEU A 197 8.86 11.15 9.86
N GLU A 198 8.91 11.53 8.57
CA GLU A 198 9.73 12.67 8.15
C GLU A 198 9.25 13.99 8.77
N ASP A 199 7.94 14.19 8.82
CA ASP A 199 7.27 15.44 9.21
C ASP A 199 6.75 15.46 10.66
N GLY A 200 6.89 14.35 11.39
CA GLY A 200 6.42 14.24 12.76
C GLY A 200 6.53 12.82 13.33
N TYR A 201 5.69 12.52 14.31
CA TYR A 201 5.63 11.21 14.94
C TYR A 201 4.20 10.81 15.29
N ILE A 202 3.93 9.51 15.35
CA ILE A 202 2.68 8.93 15.83
C ILE A 202 2.92 8.40 17.24
N ASP A 203 2.08 8.82 18.19
CA ASP A 203 2.02 8.22 19.52
C ASP A 203 1.23 6.91 19.46
N ASN A 204 1.92 5.76 19.52
CA ASN A 204 1.28 4.46 19.42
C ASN A 204 0.52 4.07 20.71
N CYS A 205 0.66 4.85 21.79
CA CYS A 205 -0.02 4.61 23.06
C CYS A 205 -1.35 5.39 23.17
N ALA A 206 -1.58 6.35 22.28
CA ALA A 206 -2.82 7.11 22.24
C ALA A 206 -3.94 6.34 21.53
N ASP A 207 -5.19 6.65 21.88
CA ASP A 207 -6.36 6.16 21.16
C ASP A 207 -6.29 6.63 19.70
N GLY A 208 -6.71 5.76 18.78
CA GLY A 208 -6.66 6.01 17.34
C GLY A 208 -8.01 5.78 16.65
N PRO A 209 -7.99 5.67 15.31
CA PRO A 209 -9.20 5.47 14.51
C PRO A 209 -9.91 4.14 14.83
N ASP A 210 -11.23 4.11 14.64
CA ASP A 210 -12.08 2.93 14.86
C ASP A 210 -12.37 2.22 13.54
N GLU A 211 -11.93 0.96 13.42
CA GLU A 211 -12.11 0.15 12.20
C GLU A 211 -13.58 -0.13 11.84
N ASP A 212 -14.49 0.03 12.79
CA ASP A 212 -15.92 -0.23 12.62
C ASP A 212 -16.77 1.07 12.62
N TYR A 213 -16.13 2.24 12.51
CA TYR A 213 -16.83 3.54 12.62
C TYR A 213 -17.88 3.75 11.52
N TYR A 214 -17.50 3.59 10.26
CA TYR A 214 -18.40 3.62 9.11
C TYR A 214 -18.79 2.22 8.68
N ASP A 215 -20.06 2.03 8.37
CA ASP A 215 -20.49 0.83 7.65
C ASP A 215 -20.12 0.91 6.16
N ARG A 216 -20.30 -0.22 5.45
CA ARG A 216 -19.96 -0.31 4.03
C ARG A 216 -20.76 0.68 3.16
N ASP A 217 -22.04 0.90 3.46
CA ASP A 217 -22.92 1.75 2.63
C ASP A 217 -22.58 3.24 2.82
N GLU A 218 -22.18 3.61 4.03
CA GLU A 218 -21.63 4.94 4.34
C GLU A 218 -20.31 5.17 3.58
N LEU A 219 -19.38 4.22 3.62
CA LEU A 219 -18.12 4.29 2.87
C LEU A 219 -18.33 4.38 1.35
N VAL A 220 -19.26 3.58 0.80
CA VAL A 220 -19.65 3.66 -0.61
C VAL A 220 -20.05 5.08 -0.99
N SER A 221 -20.83 5.74 -0.14
CA SER A 221 -21.30 7.10 -0.35
C SER A 221 -20.16 8.12 -0.24
N LEU A 222 -19.40 8.09 0.86
CA LEU A 222 -18.30 9.03 1.13
C LEU A 222 -17.20 8.96 0.07
N ILE A 223 -16.72 7.75 -0.22
CA ILE A 223 -15.64 7.52 -1.19
C ILE A 223 -16.14 7.77 -2.61
N GLY A 224 -17.37 7.33 -2.91
CA GLY A 224 -18.02 7.55 -4.22
C GLY A 224 -18.15 9.03 -4.55
N ASP A 225 -18.73 9.82 -3.65
CA ASP A 225 -18.91 11.26 -3.82
C ASP A 225 -17.57 11.99 -3.98
N ARG A 226 -16.56 11.63 -3.15
CA ARG A 226 -15.20 12.19 -3.27
C ARG A 226 -14.57 11.89 -4.62
N TYR A 227 -14.67 10.64 -5.08
CA TYR A 227 -14.12 10.21 -6.35
C TYR A 227 -14.80 10.89 -7.53
N ASP A 228 -16.13 10.93 -7.56
CA ASP A 228 -16.89 11.54 -8.66
C ASP A 228 -16.66 13.07 -8.73
N ALA A 229 -16.42 13.72 -7.59
CA ALA A 229 -16.06 15.14 -7.55
C ALA A 229 -14.67 15.42 -8.18
N GLN A 230 -13.70 14.52 -7.99
CA GLN A 230 -12.35 14.65 -8.58
C GLN A 230 -12.28 14.15 -10.03
N TYR A 231 -13.09 13.14 -10.37
CA TYR A 231 -13.10 12.46 -11.67
C TYR A 231 -14.51 12.46 -12.31
N PRO A 232 -15.06 13.63 -12.68
CA PRO A 232 -16.41 13.72 -13.22
C PRO A 232 -16.57 12.93 -14.52
N ALA A 233 -17.76 12.37 -14.72
CA ALA A 233 -18.12 11.58 -15.90
C ALA A 233 -17.90 12.39 -17.20
N GLY A 234 -16.76 12.13 -17.87
CA GLY A 234 -16.30 12.87 -19.06
C GLY A 234 -14.78 12.98 -19.18
N SER A 235 -14.06 12.79 -18.07
CA SER A 235 -12.58 12.92 -17.98
C SER A 235 -11.80 11.72 -18.56
N SER A 236 -12.45 10.57 -18.73
CA SER A 236 -11.79 9.27 -19.02
C SER A 236 -11.36 9.03 -20.48
N LYS A 237 -11.18 10.08 -21.31
CA LYS A 237 -10.80 9.89 -22.73
C LYS A 237 -9.30 9.85 -23.03
N THR A 238 -8.41 10.07 -22.05
CA THR A 238 -6.98 10.30 -22.34
C THR A 238 -5.97 9.36 -21.69
N ALA A 239 -6.36 8.45 -20.79
CA ALA A 239 -5.37 7.58 -20.12
C ALA A 239 -5.12 6.22 -20.80
N ASP A 240 -6.07 5.68 -21.58
CA ASP A 240 -6.06 4.25 -21.93
C ASP A 240 -5.39 3.89 -23.28
N ARG A 241 -4.40 4.67 -23.73
CA ARG A 241 -3.64 4.38 -24.97
C ARG A 241 -2.30 3.67 -24.76
N SER A 242 -1.96 3.29 -23.55
CA SER A 242 -0.66 2.68 -23.26
C SER A 242 -0.82 1.43 -22.40
N LEU A 243 -1.31 0.33 -22.96
CA LEU A 243 -1.08 -1.05 -22.48
C LEU A 243 -1.54 -2.09 -23.52
N GLY A 244 -1.22 -1.86 -24.79
CA GLY A 244 -1.38 -2.85 -25.85
C GLY A 244 -0.03 -3.43 -26.25
N HIS A 245 0.67 -4.17 -25.38
CA HIS A 245 1.76 -5.11 -25.73
C HIS A 245 2.37 -5.75 -24.47
N LYS A 246 1.65 -6.70 -23.86
CA LYS A 246 2.26 -7.79 -23.08
C LYS A 246 1.41 -9.07 -23.24
N GLN A 247 1.24 -9.50 -24.49
CA GLN A 247 0.87 -10.88 -24.81
C GLN A 247 1.96 -11.43 -25.71
N GLU A 248 3.04 -11.92 -25.09
CA GLU A 248 3.94 -12.94 -25.62
C GLU A 248 4.98 -13.23 -24.54
N VAL A 249 4.83 -14.38 -23.89
CA VAL A 249 5.85 -15.38 -23.51
C VAL A 249 5.27 -16.21 -22.36
N SER A 250 4.38 -17.15 -22.69
CA SER A 250 4.23 -18.39 -21.93
C SER A 250 3.68 -19.48 -22.84
N ARG A 251 4.52 -19.87 -23.81
CA ARG A 251 4.46 -21.18 -24.44
C ARG A 251 5.88 -21.65 -24.51
N ASN A 252 6.30 -22.43 -23.52
CA ASN A 252 7.30 -23.49 -23.62
C ASN A 252 7.55 -24.07 -22.21
N ALA A 253 6.62 -24.91 -21.76
CA ALA A 253 6.82 -25.78 -20.60
C ALA A 253 6.45 -27.25 -20.90
N SER A 254 6.46 -27.65 -22.18
CA SER A 254 6.04 -29.01 -22.59
C SER A 254 7.02 -29.73 -23.53
N GLU A 255 8.26 -29.25 -23.71
CA GLU A 255 9.26 -29.90 -24.57
C GLU A 255 10.57 -30.31 -23.87
N LEU A 256 10.59 -30.38 -22.53
CA LEU A 256 11.76 -30.87 -21.77
C LEU A 256 11.48 -32.16 -21.00
N LEU A 257 10.78 -33.12 -21.60
CA LEU A 257 10.64 -34.47 -21.05
C LEU A 257 10.50 -35.52 -22.18
N ASN A 258 11.47 -35.58 -23.10
CA ASN A 258 11.68 -36.81 -23.87
C ASN A 258 13.05 -36.84 -24.55
N ASP A 259 14.11 -37.07 -23.77
CA ASP A 259 15.32 -37.71 -24.32
C ASP A 259 16.10 -38.36 -23.19
N GLY A 260 15.80 -39.64 -22.98
CA GLY A 260 16.39 -40.40 -21.89
C GLY A 260 15.89 -41.84 -21.84
N LYS A 261 16.07 -42.60 -22.94
CA LYS A 261 16.39 -44.05 -22.94
C LYS A 261 16.13 -44.68 -24.31
N GLN A 262 17.20 -45.19 -24.93
CA GLN A 262 17.35 -46.40 -25.79
C GLN A 262 18.53 -46.16 -26.73
N ALA A 263 19.47 -47.05 -27.01
CA ALA A 263 19.89 -48.34 -26.49
C ALA A 263 21.32 -48.54 -27.04
N MET A 264 22.27 -48.94 -26.21
CA MET A 264 23.57 -49.43 -26.71
C MET A 264 23.41 -50.91 -27.03
N GLU A 265 23.35 -51.24 -28.32
CA GLU A 265 23.67 -52.58 -28.83
C GLU A 265 24.86 -52.44 -29.79
N THR A 266 25.97 -53.08 -29.44
CA THR A 266 27.03 -53.51 -30.37
C THR A 266 26.62 -54.86 -30.96
N PRO A 267 27.00 -55.19 -32.21
CA PRO A 267 28.25 -55.96 -32.39
C PRO A 267 29.02 -55.75 -33.73
N SER A 268 30.36 -55.95 -33.65
CA SER A 268 31.26 -56.70 -34.59
C SER A 268 31.33 -56.26 -36.08
N GLN A 269 32.43 -56.27 -36.86
CA GLN A 269 33.82 -56.77 -36.92
C GLN A 269 34.63 -55.69 -37.71
N GLU A 270 35.96 -55.66 -37.93
CA GLU A 270 36.91 -56.66 -38.44
C GLU A 270 38.28 -55.93 -38.62
N HIS A 271 39.39 -56.67 -38.47
CA HIS A 271 40.81 -56.34 -38.70
C HIS A 271 41.61 -55.49 -37.70
#